data_AF-A0AAW8ZY15-F1
#
_entry.id   AF-A0AAW8ZY15-F1
#
_cell.length_a   1.000
_cell.length_b   1.000
_cell.length_c   1.000
_cell.angle_alpha   90.00
_cell.angle_beta   90.00
_cell.angle_gamma   90.00
#
_symmetry.space_group_name_H-M   'P 1'
#
loop_
_entity.id
_entity.type
_entity.pdbx_description
1 polymer ?
#
loop_
_entity_poly.entity_id
_entity_poly.type
_entity_poly.pdbx_seq_one_letter_code
_entity_poly.pdbx_strand_id
1 'polypeptide(L)'
;MSMIAKSERNKQADVVLAFWELAGSARWFTHNDAFDANFRQHFSEQHFAAARGEYAHWMEGAEDALALLILLDQFPRNAFRGSAHSYATDGLALHYAKQALASGFDRQVSAQLRLFFYLPFGHAEDLQEQARAVQLITALDDAETTHWAVHHQQIIQRFGRFPHRNAVLGRESNAEEQQFLDDGGFAG
;
A
#
# COMPACT_ATOMS: atom_id res chain seq x y z
N MET A 1 -6.40 -35.69 3.92
CA MET A 1 -7.07 -35.23 2.69
C MET A 1 -8.23 -34.31 3.07
N SER A 2 -7.93 -33.03 3.31
CA SER A 2 -8.97 -31.99 3.39
C SER A 2 -8.67 -31.00 2.27
N MET A 3 -9.14 -31.33 1.07
CA MET A 3 -9.34 -30.33 0.04
C MET A 3 -10.60 -29.57 0.44
N ILE A 4 -10.43 -28.54 1.27
CA ILE A 4 -11.45 -27.49 1.37
C ILE A 4 -11.60 -26.97 -0.06
N ALA A 5 -12.80 -27.09 -0.59
CA ALA A 5 -13.15 -26.70 -1.95
C ALA A 5 -12.58 -25.30 -2.19
N LYS A 6 -11.66 -25.18 -3.16
CA LYS A 6 -11.38 -23.89 -3.78
C LYS A 6 -12.74 -23.39 -4.25
N SER A 7 -13.30 -22.40 -3.54
CA SER A 7 -14.43 -21.61 -4.05
C SER A 7 -14.05 -21.18 -5.46
N GLU A 8 -15.03 -21.00 -6.34
CA GLU A 8 -14.78 -20.52 -7.70
C GLU A 8 -13.87 -19.28 -7.63
N ARG A 9 -12.57 -19.47 -7.89
CA ARG A 9 -11.58 -18.44 -7.62
C ARG A 9 -11.89 -17.24 -8.50
N ASN A 10 -11.85 -16.08 -7.88
CA ASN A 10 -12.05 -14.81 -8.53
C ASN A 10 -10.90 -14.57 -9.51
N LYS A 11 -11.14 -14.88 -10.78
CA LYS A 11 -10.11 -14.83 -11.82
C LYS A 11 -9.45 -13.46 -11.96
N GLN A 12 -10.14 -12.38 -11.59
CA GLN A 12 -9.58 -11.04 -11.67
C GLN A 12 -8.58 -10.79 -10.53
N ALA A 13 -8.90 -11.20 -9.31
CA ALA A 13 -8.00 -11.11 -8.17
C ALA A 13 -6.75 -11.98 -8.36
N ASP A 14 -6.95 -13.23 -8.83
CA ASP A 14 -5.85 -14.16 -9.13
C ASP A 14 -4.82 -13.54 -10.09
N VAL A 15 -5.27 -12.82 -11.12
CA VAL A 15 -4.38 -12.18 -12.12
C VAL A 15 -3.58 -11.04 -11.52
N VAL A 16 -4.18 -10.22 -10.64
CA VAL A 16 -3.48 -9.14 -9.93
C VAL A 16 -2.39 -9.72 -9.04
N LEU A 17 -2.72 -10.73 -8.24
CA LEU A 17 -1.76 -11.38 -7.34
C LEU A 17 -0.63 -12.05 -8.11
N ALA A 18 -0.95 -12.83 -9.14
CA ALA A 18 0.07 -13.51 -9.94
C ALA A 18 1.04 -12.51 -10.59
N PHE A 19 0.53 -11.37 -11.08
CA PHE A 19 1.37 -10.29 -11.60
C PHE A 19 2.30 -9.74 -10.52
N TRP A 20 1.76 -9.46 -9.34
CA TRP A 20 2.52 -8.88 -8.22
C TRP A 20 3.58 -9.83 -7.67
N GLU A 21 3.24 -11.10 -7.47
CA GLU A 21 4.17 -12.14 -7.02
C GLU A 21 5.30 -12.37 -8.02
N LEU A 22 4.98 -12.42 -9.32
CA LEU A 22 5.98 -12.61 -10.38
C LEU A 22 6.97 -11.44 -10.45
N ALA A 23 6.52 -10.22 -10.13
CA ALA A 23 7.39 -9.05 -10.08
C ALA A 23 8.40 -9.14 -8.92
N GLY A 24 7.95 -9.60 -7.75
CA GLY A 24 8.78 -9.82 -6.57
C GLY A 24 9.38 -8.55 -5.95
N SER A 25 10.09 -8.72 -4.83
CA SER A 25 10.67 -7.61 -4.04
C SER A 25 11.62 -6.71 -4.84
N ALA A 26 12.27 -7.23 -5.87
CA ALA A 26 13.12 -6.46 -6.77
C ALA A 26 12.35 -5.33 -7.51
N ARG A 27 11.03 -5.47 -7.66
CA ARG A 27 10.17 -4.52 -8.37
C ARG A 27 9.22 -3.74 -7.46
N TRP A 28 8.81 -4.30 -6.32
CA TRP A 28 7.82 -3.66 -5.44
C TRP A 28 8.26 -2.29 -4.92
N PHE A 29 9.53 -2.16 -4.53
CA PHE A 29 10.05 -0.95 -3.86
C PHE A 29 11.06 -0.17 -4.70
N THR A 30 11.28 -0.57 -5.95
CA THR A 30 12.23 0.10 -6.86
C THR A 30 11.47 0.80 -7.96
N HIS A 31 11.74 2.10 -8.18
CA HIS A 31 11.21 2.81 -9.33
C HIS A 31 11.74 2.18 -10.63
N ASN A 32 10.82 1.72 -11.48
CA ASN A 32 11.13 1.21 -12.80
C ASN A 32 10.04 1.57 -13.81
N ASP A 33 10.34 2.49 -14.73
CA ASP A 33 9.36 3.01 -15.70
C ASP A 33 8.70 1.91 -16.56
N ALA A 34 9.44 0.87 -16.93
CA ALA A 34 8.91 -0.23 -17.73
C ALA A 34 7.91 -1.08 -16.94
N PHE A 35 8.21 -1.36 -15.67
CA PHE A 35 7.28 -2.04 -14.76
C PHE A 35 6.05 -1.18 -14.48
N ASP A 36 6.24 0.11 -14.20
CA ASP A 36 5.15 1.05 -13.92
C ASP A 36 4.21 1.18 -15.13
N ALA A 37 4.75 1.30 -16.34
CA ALA A 37 3.97 1.32 -17.58
C ALA A 37 3.20 0.01 -17.81
N ASN A 38 3.84 -1.13 -17.57
CA ASN A 38 3.20 -2.44 -17.69
C ASN A 38 2.07 -2.60 -16.66
N PHE A 39 2.33 -2.24 -15.41
CA PHE A 39 1.35 -2.34 -14.32
C PHE A 39 0.15 -1.44 -14.62
N ARG A 40 0.40 -0.19 -15.04
CA ARG A 40 -0.65 0.74 -15.48
C ARG A 40 -1.46 0.20 -16.67
N GLN A 41 -0.80 -0.32 -17.69
CA GLN A 41 -1.48 -0.83 -18.89
C GLN A 41 -2.45 -1.97 -18.56
N HIS A 42 -2.08 -2.88 -17.67
CA HIS A 42 -2.88 -4.09 -17.40
C HIS A 42 -3.96 -3.89 -16.33
N PHE A 43 -3.79 -2.94 -15.41
CA PHE A 43 -4.63 -2.84 -14.22
C PHE A 43 -5.31 -1.48 -13.99
N SER A 44 -5.23 -0.55 -14.95
CA SER A 44 -5.92 0.75 -14.83
C SER A 44 -7.43 0.59 -14.65
N GLU A 45 -8.09 -0.25 -15.44
CA GLU A 45 -9.53 -0.45 -15.34
C GLU A 45 -9.94 -1.02 -13.98
N GLN A 46 -9.17 -1.99 -13.48
CA GLN A 46 -9.35 -2.65 -12.19
C GLN A 46 -9.11 -1.68 -11.03
N HIS A 47 -8.08 -0.83 -11.11
CA HIS A 47 -7.87 0.24 -10.14
C HIS A 47 -9.07 1.18 -10.07
N PHE A 48 -9.58 1.65 -11.22
CA PHE A 48 -10.74 2.53 -11.23
C PHE A 48 -12.03 1.83 -10.76
N ALA A 49 -12.23 0.55 -11.07
CA ALA A 49 -13.35 -0.24 -10.56
C ALA A 49 -13.27 -0.42 -9.03
N ALA A 50 -12.07 -0.73 -8.51
CA ALA A 50 -11.80 -0.81 -7.07
C ALA A 50 -12.09 0.52 -6.37
N ALA A 51 -11.64 1.64 -6.96
CA ALA A 51 -11.86 2.98 -6.43
C ALA A 51 -13.34 3.40 -6.43
N ARG A 52 -14.17 2.81 -7.32
CA ARG A 52 -15.64 2.96 -7.31
C ARG A 52 -16.36 2.00 -6.36
N GLY A 53 -15.63 1.12 -5.68
CA GLY A 53 -16.18 0.15 -4.73
C GLY A 53 -16.76 -1.13 -5.36
N GLU A 54 -16.57 -1.34 -6.67
CA GLU A 54 -17.13 -2.49 -7.40
C GLU A 54 -16.55 -3.84 -6.92
N TYR A 55 -15.37 -3.80 -6.27
CA TYR A 55 -14.69 -4.96 -5.70
C TYR A 55 -14.84 -5.09 -4.18
N ALA A 56 -15.83 -4.44 -3.55
CA ALA A 56 -16.06 -4.61 -2.11
C ALA A 56 -16.24 -6.08 -1.69
N HIS A 57 -16.83 -6.91 -2.55
CA HIS A 57 -17.01 -8.36 -2.35
C HIS A 57 -15.68 -9.15 -2.28
N TRP A 58 -14.54 -8.56 -2.68
CA TRP A 58 -13.23 -9.20 -2.54
C TRP A 58 -12.81 -9.31 -1.06
N MET A 59 -13.51 -8.63 -0.15
CA MET A 59 -13.36 -8.76 1.30
C MET A 59 -13.99 -10.05 1.88
N GLU A 60 -14.22 -11.07 1.06
CA GLU A 60 -14.71 -12.38 1.47
C GLU A 60 -13.59 -13.43 1.54
N GLY A 61 -12.40 -13.13 1.00
CA GLY A 61 -11.25 -14.03 0.98
C GLY A 61 -9.92 -13.29 1.13
N ALA A 62 -8.91 -13.98 1.69
CA ALA A 62 -7.64 -13.34 2.01
C ALA A 62 -6.83 -12.92 0.78
N GLU A 63 -6.76 -13.78 -0.23
CA GLU A 63 -6.07 -13.49 -1.50
C GLU A 63 -6.78 -12.36 -2.26
N ASP A 64 -8.10 -12.42 -2.40
CA ASP A 64 -8.90 -11.38 -3.03
C ASP A 64 -8.76 -10.02 -2.31
N ALA A 65 -8.80 -10.00 -0.97
CA ALA A 65 -8.58 -8.79 -0.20
C ALA A 65 -7.17 -8.21 -0.43
N LEU A 66 -6.14 -9.06 -0.53
CA LEU A 66 -4.78 -8.62 -0.85
C LEU A 66 -4.72 -7.99 -2.25
N ALA A 67 -5.37 -8.61 -3.25
CA ALA A 67 -5.43 -8.08 -4.60
C ALA A 67 -6.08 -6.68 -4.63
N LEU A 68 -7.14 -6.49 -3.85
CA LEU A 68 -7.80 -5.19 -3.69
C LEU A 68 -6.85 -4.14 -3.09
N LEU A 69 -6.09 -4.51 -2.06
CA LEU A 69 -5.09 -3.61 -1.47
C LEU A 69 -3.97 -3.26 -2.44
N ILE A 70 -3.50 -4.20 -3.24
CA ILE A 70 -2.51 -3.91 -4.30
C ILE A 70 -3.06 -2.88 -5.30
N LEU A 71 -4.32 -3.02 -5.73
CA LEU A 71 -4.95 -2.08 -6.65
C LEU A 71 -5.18 -0.69 -6.05
N LEU A 72 -5.41 -0.57 -4.74
CA LEU A 72 -5.73 0.69 -4.07
C LEU A 72 -4.52 1.38 -3.44
N ASP A 73 -3.49 0.65 -3.05
CA ASP A 73 -2.33 1.16 -2.32
C ASP A 73 -1.06 1.13 -3.18
N GLN A 74 -0.75 0.01 -3.83
CA GLN A 74 0.49 -0.13 -4.59
C GLN A 74 0.37 0.46 -6.00
N PHE A 75 -0.70 0.11 -6.72
CA PHE A 75 -0.92 0.58 -8.09
C PHE A 75 -0.80 2.11 -8.25
N PRO A 76 -1.40 2.96 -7.40
CA PRO A 76 -1.29 4.42 -7.57
C PRO A 76 0.14 4.95 -7.41
N ARG A 77 0.94 4.31 -6.55
CA ARG A 77 2.33 4.68 -6.29
C ARG A 77 3.24 4.34 -7.47
N ASN A 78 2.90 3.31 -8.24
CA ASN A 78 3.59 2.96 -9.49
C ASN A 78 3.04 3.75 -10.69
N ALA A 79 1.72 3.78 -10.88
CA ALA A 79 1.08 4.25 -12.10
C ALA A 79 0.97 5.78 -12.22
N PHE A 80 1.01 6.50 -11.09
CA PHE A 80 0.72 7.93 -11.01
C PHE A 80 1.80 8.75 -10.31
N ARG A 81 3.05 8.28 -10.31
CA ARG A 81 4.20 8.94 -9.66
C ARG A 81 4.23 10.45 -9.91
N GLY A 82 4.58 11.20 -8.87
CA GLY A 82 4.71 12.65 -8.94
C GLY A 82 3.37 13.39 -9.09
N SER A 83 2.24 12.77 -8.74
CA SER A 83 0.93 13.40 -8.77
C SER A 83 0.09 13.09 -7.53
N ALA A 84 -0.91 13.93 -7.24
CA ALA A 84 -1.88 13.69 -6.17
C ALA A 84 -2.58 12.33 -6.29
N HIS A 85 -2.69 11.78 -7.51
CA HIS A 85 -3.33 10.50 -7.75
C HIS A 85 -2.61 9.33 -7.10
N SER A 86 -1.31 9.44 -6.79
CA SER A 86 -0.58 8.41 -6.02
C SER A 86 -1.13 8.20 -4.60
N TYR A 87 -1.90 9.15 -4.07
CA TYR A 87 -2.43 9.11 -2.71
C TYR A 87 -3.97 9.13 -2.67
N ALA A 88 -4.63 9.27 -3.82
CA ALA A 88 -6.07 9.54 -3.88
C ALA A 88 -6.94 8.41 -3.31
N THR A 89 -6.44 7.18 -3.32
CA THR A 89 -7.12 5.99 -2.79
C THR A 89 -6.56 5.50 -1.45
N ASP A 90 -5.60 6.20 -0.83
CA ASP A 90 -4.98 5.81 0.45
C ASP A 90 -6.02 5.58 1.56
N GLY A 91 -7.00 6.48 1.68
CA GLY A 91 -8.07 6.35 2.67
C GLY A 91 -8.94 5.10 2.47
N LEU A 92 -9.20 4.72 1.22
CA LEU A 92 -9.97 3.51 0.88
C LEU A 92 -9.13 2.25 1.09
N ALA A 93 -7.84 2.29 0.76
CA ALA A 93 -6.91 1.21 1.05
C ALA A 93 -6.83 0.95 2.56
N LEU A 94 -6.67 2.01 3.38
CA LEU A 94 -6.65 1.90 4.83
C LEU A 94 -7.96 1.30 5.38
N HIS A 95 -9.10 1.71 4.82
CA HIS A 95 -10.41 1.17 5.20
C HIS A 95 -10.47 -0.35 5.00
N TYR A 96 -10.09 -0.86 3.82
CA TYR A 96 -10.10 -2.29 3.55
C TYR A 96 -9.01 -3.05 4.30
N ALA A 97 -7.84 -2.44 4.53
CA ALA A 97 -6.77 -3.05 5.32
C ALA A 97 -7.23 -3.32 6.76
N LYS A 98 -7.93 -2.36 7.38
CA LYS A 98 -8.53 -2.54 8.72
C LYS A 98 -9.54 -3.69 8.74
N GLN A 99 -10.41 -3.79 7.73
CA GLN A 99 -11.36 -4.90 7.64
C GLN A 99 -10.65 -6.26 7.46
N ALA A 100 -9.62 -6.31 6.61
CA ALA A 100 -8.87 -7.54 6.35
C ALA A 100 -8.17 -8.05 7.61
N LEU A 101 -7.59 -7.15 8.40
CA LEU A 101 -6.98 -7.49 9.68
C LEU A 101 -8.02 -7.97 10.71
N ALA A 102 -9.22 -7.35 10.75
CA ALA A 102 -10.30 -7.79 11.62
C ALA A 102 -10.77 -9.22 11.28
N SER A 103 -10.78 -9.58 9.99
CA SER A 103 -11.05 -10.93 9.50
C SER A 103 -9.85 -11.90 9.61
N GLY A 104 -8.68 -11.40 10.02
CA GLY A 104 -7.44 -12.19 10.13
C GLY A 104 -6.89 -12.67 8.78
N PHE A 105 -7.22 -11.99 7.69
CA PHE A 105 -6.81 -12.36 6.33
C PHE A 105 -5.31 -12.18 6.09
N ASP A 106 -4.70 -11.20 6.74
CA ASP A 106 -3.25 -10.96 6.71
C ASP A 106 -2.44 -12.21 7.11
N ARG A 107 -2.97 -13.01 8.05
CA ARG A 107 -2.32 -14.23 8.54
C ARG A 107 -2.53 -15.46 7.65
N GLN A 108 -3.37 -15.36 6.63
CA GLN A 108 -3.69 -16.45 5.70
C GLN A 108 -2.85 -16.42 4.43
N VAL A 109 -2.07 -15.35 4.20
CA VAL A 109 -1.10 -15.24 3.11
C VAL A 109 0.33 -15.45 3.61
N SER A 110 1.28 -15.57 2.67
CA SER A 110 2.71 -15.67 2.98
C SER A 110 3.20 -14.43 3.75
N ALA A 111 4.23 -14.59 4.58
CA ALA A 111 4.78 -13.48 5.37
C ALA A 111 5.25 -12.31 4.50
N GLN A 112 5.80 -12.61 3.32
CA GLN A 112 6.26 -11.59 2.38
C GLN A 112 5.10 -10.77 1.81
N LEU A 113 3.98 -11.40 1.49
CA LEU A 113 2.79 -10.70 1.00
C LEU A 113 1.99 -10.02 2.11
N ARG A 114 2.13 -10.50 3.36
CA ARG A 114 1.46 -9.92 4.53
C ARG A 114 1.77 -8.45 4.72
N LEU A 115 2.98 -8.01 4.33
CA LEU A 115 3.39 -6.60 4.37
C LEU A 115 2.39 -5.67 3.68
N PHE A 116 1.81 -6.08 2.54
CA PHE A 116 0.88 -5.24 1.78
C PHE A 116 -0.47 -5.02 2.47
N PHE A 117 -0.80 -5.82 3.50
CA PHE A 117 -1.91 -5.49 4.40
C PHE A 117 -1.57 -4.36 5.38
N TYR A 118 -0.27 -4.11 5.62
CA TYR A 118 0.21 -3.20 6.66
C TYR A 118 0.67 -1.85 6.09
N LEU A 119 1.13 -1.82 4.85
CA LEU A 119 1.56 -0.59 4.18
C LEU A 119 0.50 0.54 4.18
N PRO A 120 -0.81 0.27 3.98
CA PRO A 120 -1.82 1.33 4.07
C PRO A 120 -1.83 2.10 5.40
N PHE A 121 -1.46 1.46 6.51
CA PHE A 121 -1.30 2.12 7.81
C PHE A 121 -0.09 3.06 7.83
N GLY A 122 1.05 2.60 7.28
CA GLY A 122 2.28 3.39 7.17
C GLY A 122 2.18 4.53 6.14
N HIS A 123 1.21 4.47 5.25
CA HIS A 123 0.94 5.52 4.27
C HIS A 123 -0.02 6.60 4.77
N ALA A 124 -0.74 6.36 5.86
CA ALA A 124 -1.68 7.33 6.43
C ALA A 124 -0.93 8.49 7.11
N GLU A 125 -1.39 9.73 6.88
CA GLU A 125 -0.98 10.91 7.63
C GLU A 125 -1.74 11.00 8.97
N ASP A 126 -1.66 9.94 9.77
CA ASP A 126 -2.29 9.81 11.09
C ASP A 126 -1.36 9.08 12.07
N LEU A 127 -1.14 9.67 13.25
CA LEU A 127 -0.16 9.15 14.20
C LEU A 127 -0.55 7.80 14.81
N GLN A 128 -1.85 7.52 14.98
CA GLN A 128 -2.33 6.25 15.53
C GLN A 128 -2.14 5.13 14.49
N GLU A 129 -2.43 5.41 13.22
CA GLU A 129 -2.18 4.46 12.13
C GLU A 129 -0.68 4.19 11.95
N GLN A 130 0.18 5.20 12.10
CA GLN A 130 1.64 5.00 12.08
C GLN A 130 2.12 4.09 13.23
N ALA A 131 1.62 4.29 14.44
CA ALA A 131 1.94 3.41 15.56
C ALA A 131 1.47 1.96 15.30
N ARG A 132 0.30 1.82 14.66
CA ARG A 132 -0.22 0.53 14.24
C ARG A 132 0.66 -0.12 13.16
N ALA A 133 1.11 0.65 12.18
CA ALA A 133 2.02 0.19 11.13
C ALA A 133 3.33 -0.35 11.73
N VAL A 134 3.96 0.39 12.63
CA VAL A 134 5.19 -0.03 13.31
C VAL A 134 4.98 -1.35 14.06
N GLN A 135 3.89 -1.47 14.83
CA GLN A 135 3.58 -2.71 15.55
C GLN A 135 3.42 -3.90 14.60
N LEU A 136 2.65 -3.74 13.54
CA LEU A 136 2.35 -4.82 12.59
C LEU A 136 3.59 -5.24 11.79
N ILE A 137 4.36 -4.27 11.30
CA ILE A 137 5.55 -4.52 10.48
C ILE A 137 6.69 -5.09 11.32
N THR A 138 6.88 -4.64 12.56
CA THR A 138 7.89 -5.22 13.48
C THR A 138 7.62 -6.70 13.72
N ALA A 139 6.34 -7.11 13.77
CA ALA A 139 5.97 -8.52 13.96
C ALA A 139 6.29 -9.42 12.75
N LEU A 140 6.69 -8.85 11.60
CA LEU A 140 7.20 -9.61 10.46
C LEU A 140 8.66 -10.04 10.64
N ASP A 141 9.37 -9.53 11.65
CA ASP A 141 10.78 -9.83 11.94
C ASP A 141 11.72 -9.50 10.77
N ASP A 142 11.41 -8.43 10.02
CA ASP A 142 12.25 -7.90 8.95
C ASP A 142 12.80 -6.52 9.35
N ALA A 143 14.11 -6.46 9.59
CA ALA A 143 14.77 -5.27 10.14
C ALA A 143 14.71 -4.06 9.18
N GLU A 144 14.82 -4.29 7.87
CA GLU A 144 14.79 -3.22 6.87
C GLU A 144 13.40 -2.61 6.77
N THR A 145 12.36 -3.44 6.64
CA THR A 145 10.97 -2.97 6.59
C THR A 145 10.57 -2.28 7.90
N THR A 146 11.03 -2.80 9.04
CA THR A 146 10.81 -2.17 10.36
C THR A 146 11.46 -0.79 10.44
N HIS A 147 12.69 -0.65 9.95
CA HIS A 147 13.38 0.65 9.89
C HIS A 147 12.54 1.68 9.13
N TRP A 148 12.02 1.32 7.96
CA TRP A 148 11.17 2.21 7.16
C TRP A 148 9.85 2.57 7.86
N ALA A 149 9.20 1.62 8.51
CA ALA A 149 7.96 1.89 9.27
C ALA A 149 8.21 2.89 10.41
N VAL A 150 9.30 2.73 11.15
CA VAL A 150 9.69 3.68 12.22
C VAL A 150 10.02 5.05 11.64
N HIS A 151 10.72 5.11 10.51
CA HIS A 151 11.03 6.36 9.83
C HIS A 151 9.75 7.11 9.40
N HIS A 152 8.76 6.41 8.83
CA HIS A 152 7.47 7.01 8.49
C HIS A 152 6.77 7.59 9.73
N GLN A 153 6.74 6.83 10.83
CA GLN A 153 6.16 7.29 12.08
C GLN A 153 6.85 8.56 12.60
N GLN A 154 8.18 8.63 12.54
CA GLN A 154 8.93 9.81 13.00
C GLN A 154 8.60 11.06 12.18
N ILE A 155 8.44 10.93 10.86
CA ILE A 155 8.02 12.05 9.99
C ILE A 155 6.64 12.55 10.41
N ILE A 156 5.67 11.64 10.57
CA ILE A 156 4.31 12.01 10.99
C ILE A 156 4.29 12.56 12.42
N GLN A 157 5.10 12.04 13.34
CA GLN A 157 5.20 12.57 14.69
C GLN A 157 5.75 14.00 14.69
N ARG A 158 6.68 14.31 13.79
CA ARG A 158 7.30 15.64 13.68
C ARG A 158 6.39 16.66 12.99
N PHE A 159 5.79 16.29 11.86
CA PHE A 159 5.09 17.24 10.98
C PHE A 159 3.58 17.07 10.94
N GLY A 160 3.04 15.97 11.49
CA GLY A 160 1.62 15.60 11.38
C GLY A 160 1.19 15.13 9.99
N ARG A 161 2.11 15.15 9.01
CA ARG A 161 1.90 14.82 7.60
C ARG A 161 3.24 14.49 6.94
N PHE A 162 3.23 14.05 5.69
CA PHE A 162 4.44 13.80 4.90
C PHE A 162 4.80 15.03 4.04
N PRO A 163 5.88 15.77 4.36
CA PRO A 163 6.22 16.99 3.62
C PRO A 163 6.47 16.79 2.11
N HIS A 164 6.98 15.62 1.70
CA HIS A 164 7.23 15.33 0.28
C HIS A 164 5.96 15.32 -0.57
N ARG A 165 4.78 15.13 0.04
CA ARG A 165 3.50 15.17 -0.65
C ARG A 165 2.97 16.59 -0.83
N ASN A 166 3.58 17.60 -0.19
CA ASN A 166 3.04 18.96 -0.14
C ASN A 166 2.80 19.55 -1.53
N ALA A 167 3.81 19.55 -2.39
CA ALA A 167 3.70 20.15 -3.73
C ALA A 167 2.60 19.50 -4.57
N VAL A 168 2.56 18.16 -4.63
CA VAL A 168 1.60 17.43 -5.46
C VAL A 168 0.18 17.47 -4.88
N LEU A 169 0.02 17.70 -3.58
CA LEU A 169 -1.27 17.90 -2.92
C LEU A 169 -1.67 19.40 -2.82
N GLY A 170 -0.89 20.31 -3.40
CA GLY A 170 -1.18 21.76 -3.36
C GLY A 170 -1.08 22.39 -1.96
N ARG A 171 -0.26 21.80 -1.07
CA ARG A 171 -0.01 22.33 0.28
C ARG A 171 1.26 23.18 0.28
N GLU A 172 1.24 24.27 1.02
CA GLU A 172 2.46 25.05 1.30
C GLU A 172 3.27 24.36 2.41
N SER A 173 4.58 24.22 2.17
CA SER A 173 5.55 23.77 3.17
C SER A 173 5.89 24.93 4.10
N ASN A 174 5.88 24.70 5.42
CA ASN A 174 6.45 25.64 6.36
C ASN A 174 8.00 25.60 6.32
N ALA A 175 8.67 26.51 7.03
CA ALA A 175 10.13 26.60 7.03
C ALA A 175 10.83 25.32 7.50
N GLU A 176 10.27 24.62 8.49
CA GLU A 176 10.84 23.37 9.01
C GLU A 176 10.68 22.22 8.02
N GLU A 177 9.50 22.11 7.41
CA GLU A 177 9.22 21.14 6.36
C GLU A 177 10.11 21.36 5.13
N GLN A 178 10.32 22.63 4.73
CA GLN A 178 11.19 22.95 3.60
C GLN A 178 12.64 22.60 3.91
N GLN A 179 13.15 22.95 5.09
CA GLN A 179 14.50 22.58 5.51
C GLN A 179 14.68 21.05 5.51
N PHE A 180 13.69 20.30 6.01
CA PHE A 180 13.72 18.83 5.98
C PHE A 180 13.81 18.27 4.55
N LEU A 181 13.09 18.87 3.59
CA LEU A 181 13.16 18.47 2.18
C LEU A 181 14.51 18.83 1.55
N ASP A 182 15.05 20.02 1.85
CA ASP A 182 16.33 20.50 1.33
C ASP A 182 17.52 19.66 1.83
N ASP A 183 17.41 19.10 3.04
CA ASP A 183 18.41 18.20 3.64
C ASP A 183 18.35 16.75 3.12
N GLY A 184 17.56 16.49 2.06
CA GLY A 184 17.41 15.19 1.41
C GLY A 184 16.16 14.41 1.80
N GLY A 185 15.51 14.78 2.91
CA GLY A 185 14.17 14.35 3.31
C GLY A 185 13.84 12.86 3.13
N PHE A 186 12.55 12.60 2.86
CA PHE A 186 12.05 11.29 2.44
C PHE A 186 11.35 11.47 1.09
N ALA A 187 11.71 10.67 0.09
CA ALA A 187 11.24 10.86 -1.28
C ALA A 187 9.93 10.13 -1.64
N GLY A 188 9.47 9.20 -0.79
CA GLY A 188 8.30 8.36 -1.09
C GLY A 188 8.66 7.13 -1.91
#